data_AF-A0A536R6M8-F1
#
_entry.id   AF-A0A536R6M8-F1
#
_cell.length_a   1.000
_cell.length_b   1.000
_cell.length_c   1.000
_cell.angle_alpha   90.00
_cell.angle_beta   90.00
_cell.angle_gamma   90.00
#
_symmetry.space_group_name_H-M   'P 1'
#
loop_
_entity.id
_entity.type
_entity.pdbx_description
1 polymer ?
#
loop_
_entity_poly.entity_id
_entity_poly.type
_entity_poly.pdbx_seq_one_letter_code
_entity_poly.pdbx_strand_id
1 'polypeptide(L)'
;MSKLVVRSTATPGPDGRLVAISPETAGWKYVGFDVYQLAKGGRVEHSTAARELCVVMLSGRADIACAGQEWRDVGSRESVFAGPPDAVYIPPGNSVAIEAKSGC
;
A
#
# COMPACT_ATOMS: atom_id res chain seq x y z
N MET A 1 -23.73 -16.29 11.37
CA MET A 1 -23.49 -14.93 10.84
C MET A 1 -22.14 -14.92 10.14
N SER A 2 -22.06 -14.39 8.92
CA SER A 2 -20.80 -14.23 8.18
C SER A 2 -19.99 -13.06 8.74
N LYS A 3 -18.69 -13.27 9.01
CA LYS A 3 -17.78 -12.24 9.52
C LYS A 3 -17.03 -11.58 8.37
N LEU A 4 -17.68 -10.64 7.68
CA LEU A 4 -17.17 -10.02 6.45
C LEU A 4 -16.52 -8.64 6.67
N VAL A 5 -16.65 -8.07 7.87
CA VAL A 5 -16.15 -6.73 8.17
C VAL A 5 -14.81 -6.83 8.88
N VAL A 6 -13.78 -6.26 8.24
CA VAL A 6 -12.47 -5.98 8.86
C VAL A 6 -12.43 -4.48 9.16
N ARG A 7 -12.31 -4.11 10.43
CA ARG A 7 -12.14 -2.71 10.86
C ARG A 7 -10.65 -2.40 10.92
N SER A 8 -10.26 -1.20 10.49
CA SER A 8 -8.90 -0.72 10.72
C SER A 8 -8.62 -0.58 12.21
N THR A 9 -7.35 -0.66 12.58
CA THR A 9 -6.91 -0.25 13.91
C THR A 9 -7.03 1.27 14.06
N ALA A 10 -7.16 1.76 15.29
CA ALA A 10 -7.18 3.20 15.57
C ALA A 10 -5.79 3.85 15.41
N THR A 11 -4.74 3.05 15.49
CA THR A 11 -3.35 3.48 15.35
C THR A 11 -2.62 2.50 14.43
N PRO A 12 -1.78 2.99 13.51
CA PRO A 12 -0.94 2.12 12.69
C PRO A 12 -0.04 1.23 13.56
N GLY A 13 0.28 0.04 13.06
CA GLY A 13 1.33 -0.79 13.64
C GLY A 13 2.71 -0.14 13.57
N PRO A 14 3.76 -0.76 14.13
CA PRO A 14 5.12 -0.22 14.10
C PRO A 14 5.67 0.03 12.69
N ASP A 15 5.17 -0.71 11.69
CA ASP A 15 5.46 -0.62 10.26
C ASP A 15 4.52 0.34 9.50
N GLY A 16 3.62 1.03 10.22
CA GLY A 16 2.61 1.90 9.62
C GLY A 16 1.39 1.16 9.07
N ARG A 17 1.27 -0.16 9.23
CA ARG A 17 0.14 -0.92 8.67
C ARG A 17 -1.13 -0.75 9.50
N LEU A 18 -2.25 -0.42 8.84
CA LEU A 18 -3.59 -0.23 9.44
C LEU A 18 -4.53 -1.41 9.17
N VAL A 19 -4.41 -2.01 8.00
CA VAL A 19 -5.24 -3.14 7.54
C VAL A 19 -4.31 -4.14 6.86
N ALA A 20 -4.56 -5.43 7.13
CA ALA A 20 -3.92 -6.51 6.41
C ALA A 20 -4.94 -7.62 6.17
N ILE A 21 -5.19 -7.91 4.89
CA ILE A 21 -6.09 -8.95 4.45
C ILE A 21 -5.34 -9.83 3.46
N SER A 22 -5.27 -11.11 3.77
CA SER A 22 -4.71 -12.13 2.89
C SER A 22 -5.79 -13.13 2.46
N PRO A 23 -5.61 -13.87 1.35
CA PRO A 23 -6.52 -14.95 0.97
C PRO A 23 -6.80 -15.94 2.09
N GLU A 24 -5.78 -16.25 2.89
CA GLU A 24 -5.86 -17.18 4.02
C GLU A 24 -6.76 -16.63 5.14
N THR A 25 -6.64 -15.33 5.45
CA THR A 25 -7.51 -14.68 6.46
C THR A 25 -8.93 -14.44 5.96
N ALA A 26 -9.11 -14.23 4.65
CA ALA A 26 -10.40 -13.91 4.04
C ALA A 26 -11.20 -15.16 3.62
N GLY A 27 -10.55 -16.33 3.54
CA GLY A 27 -11.18 -17.58 3.10
C GLY A 27 -11.50 -17.61 1.60
N TRP A 28 -10.86 -16.75 0.79
CA TRP A 28 -10.95 -16.76 -0.67
C TRP A 28 -9.60 -17.10 -1.30
N LYS A 29 -9.53 -17.12 -2.64
CA LYS A 29 -8.37 -17.69 -3.35
C LYS A 29 -7.29 -16.70 -3.78
N TYR A 30 -7.62 -15.45 -4.08
CA TYR A 30 -6.71 -14.60 -4.88
C TYR A 30 -6.30 -13.28 -4.23
N VAL A 31 -7.26 -12.48 -3.75
CA VAL A 31 -7.01 -11.07 -3.42
C VAL A 31 -6.31 -10.92 -2.08
N GLY A 32 -5.24 -10.12 -2.04
CA GLY A 32 -4.71 -9.53 -0.80
C GLY A 32 -4.99 -8.03 -0.79
N PHE A 33 -5.10 -7.43 0.39
CA PHE A 33 -5.32 -6.00 0.54
C PHE A 33 -4.70 -5.50 1.84
N ASP A 34 -3.71 -4.61 1.72
CA ASP A 34 -3.07 -3.93 2.82
C ASP A 34 -3.28 -2.42 2.72
N VAL A 35 -3.39 -1.75 3.86
CA VAL A 35 -3.40 -0.29 3.95
C VAL A 35 -2.31 0.14 4.92
N TYR A 36 -1.47 1.06 4.49
CA TYR A 36 -0.42 1.68 5.30
C TYR A 36 -0.75 3.17 5.49
N GLN A 37 -0.38 3.68 6.65
CA GLN A 37 -0.33 5.10 6.96
C GLN A 37 1.08 5.40 7.47
N LEU A 38 1.80 6.21 6.72
CA LEU A 38 3.21 6.52 6.95
C LEU A 38 3.35 8.00 7.28
N ALA A 39 4.14 8.30 8.31
CA ALA A 39 4.66 9.65 8.50
C ALA A 39 5.74 9.93 7.44
N LYS A 40 6.05 11.21 7.20
CA LYS A 40 7.17 11.59 6.32
C LYS A 40 8.46 10.88 6.75
N GLY A 41 9.15 10.28 5.78
CA GLY A 41 10.35 9.45 5.98
C GLY A 41 10.06 8.01 6.40
N GLY A 42 8.80 7.66 6.66
CA GLY A 42 8.38 6.27 6.89
C GLY A 42 8.57 5.43 5.64
N ARG A 43 8.99 4.18 5.82
CA ARG A 43 9.37 3.27 4.72
C ARG A 43 8.73 1.91 4.89
N VAL A 44 8.27 1.34 3.78
CA VAL A 44 7.76 -0.03 3.68
C VAL A 44 8.51 -0.74 2.57
N GLU A 45 8.88 -1.99 2.81
CA GLU A 45 9.38 -2.89 1.78
C GLU A 45 8.50 -4.14 1.72
N HIS A 46 8.13 -4.55 0.51
CA HIS A 46 7.22 -5.67 0.32
C HIS A 46 7.65 -6.52 -0.88
N SER A 47 7.75 -7.84 -0.68
CA SER A 47 8.01 -8.78 -1.77
C SER A 47 6.70 -9.16 -2.46
N THR A 48 6.67 -9.11 -3.78
CA THR A 48 5.50 -9.52 -4.56
C THR A 48 5.42 -11.05 -4.71
N ALA A 49 6.53 -11.76 -4.47
CA ALA A 49 6.63 -13.21 -4.60
C ALA A 49 6.01 -13.71 -5.93
N ALA A 50 4.96 -14.54 -5.90
CA ALA A 50 4.27 -15.00 -7.10
C ALA A 50 3.06 -14.14 -7.50
N ARG A 51 2.79 -13.04 -6.79
CA ARG A 51 1.63 -12.14 -7.00
C ARG A 51 2.08 -10.81 -7.59
N GLU A 52 1.18 -10.09 -8.24
CA GLU A 52 1.40 -8.70 -8.62
C GLU A 52 0.80 -7.76 -7.57
N LEU A 53 1.25 -6.50 -7.54
CA LEU A 53 0.68 -5.46 -6.69
C LEU A 53 0.28 -4.25 -7.52
N CYS A 54 -0.74 -3.55 -7.04
CA CYS A 54 -1.07 -2.19 -7.45
C CYS A 54 -0.93 -1.29 -6.22
N VAL A 55 0.13 -0.49 -6.16
CA VAL A 55 0.35 0.49 -5.10
C VAL A 55 -0.46 1.72 -5.44
N VAL A 56 -1.46 2.06 -4.62
CA VAL A 56 -2.39 3.17 -4.86
C VAL A 56 -2.17 4.25 -3.82
N MET A 57 -1.86 5.48 -4.25
CA MET A 57 -1.71 6.61 -3.34
C MET A 57 -3.09 7.15 -2.94
N LEU A 58 -3.48 6.93 -1.67
CA LEU A 58 -4.75 7.42 -1.14
C LEU A 58 -4.71 8.92 -0.86
N SER A 59 -3.60 9.40 -0.31
CA SER A 59 -3.27 10.81 -0.11
C SER A 59 -1.76 10.99 0.00
N GLY A 60 -1.28 12.23 -0.07
CA GLY A 60 0.13 12.54 0.16
C GLY A 60 1.02 12.12 -1.02
N ARG A 61 2.33 12.02 -0.75
CA ARG A 61 3.37 11.72 -1.74
C ARG A 61 4.38 10.69 -1.23
N ALA A 62 4.84 9.81 -2.12
CA ALA A 62 5.88 8.82 -1.83
C ALA A 62 6.83 8.61 -3.02
N ASP A 63 8.08 8.27 -2.73
CA ASP A 63 8.99 7.67 -3.71
C ASP A 63 8.77 6.16 -3.70
N ILE A 64 8.63 5.57 -4.88
CA ILE A 64 8.39 4.13 -5.06
C ILE A 64 9.51 3.57 -5.95
N ALA A 65 10.13 2.48 -5.53
CA ALA A 65 11.20 1.82 -6.28
C ALA A 65 10.95 0.32 -6.40
N CYS A 66 11.16 -0.22 -7.59
CA CYS A 66 11.05 -1.66 -7.87
C CYS A 66 11.85 -2.02 -9.12
N ALA A 67 12.52 -3.18 -9.12
CA ALA A 67 13.17 -3.76 -10.31
C ALA A 67 14.15 -2.81 -11.04
N GLY A 68 14.85 -1.95 -10.28
CA GLY A 68 15.76 -0.94 -10.85
C GLY A 68 15.08 0.29 -11.45
N GLN A 69 13.75 0.39 -11.37
CA GLN A 69 12.97 1.58 -11.70
C GLN A 69 12.62 2.35 -10.42
N GLU A 70 12.52 3.67 -10.56
CA GLU A 70 12.17 4.59 -9.48
C GLU A 70 11.14 5.60 -10.00
N TRP A 71 10.05 5.78 -9.25
CA TRP A 71 9.05 6.81 -9.44
C TRP A 71 9.10 7.74 -8.24
N ARG A 72 9.41 9.02 -8.48
CA ARG A 72 9.55 10.02 -7.42
C ARG A 72 8.29 10.84 -7.24
N ASP A 73 8.05 11.27 -6.00
CA ASP A 73 6.94 12.14 -5.60
C ASP A 73 5.57 11.68 -6.15
N VAL A 74 5.33 10.36 -6.19
CA VAL A 74 4.06 9.77 -6.64
C VAL A 74 2.96 10.14 -5.67
N GLY A 75 1.85 10.69 -6.18
CA GLY A 75 0.74 11.18 -5.38
C GLY A 75 0.39 12.64 -5.70
N SER A 76 -0.74 12.81 -6.38
CA SER A 76 -1.23 14.10 -6.83
C SER A 76 -2.28 14.74 -5.92
N ARG A 77 -2.86 13.97 -4.98
CA ARG A 77 -4.01 14.39 -4.16
C ARG A 77 -3.76 14.41 -2.66
N GLU A 78 -4.34 15.39 -1.98
CA GLU A 78 -4.29 15.53 -0.52
C GLU A 78 -5.33 14.68 0.21
N SER A 79 -6.36 14.22 -0.51
CA SER A 79 -7.47 13.42 0.04
C SER A 79 -8.09 12.55 -1.05
N VAL A 80 -8.68 11.43 -0.64
CA VAL A 80 -9.40 10.51 -1.55
C VAL A 80 -10.59 11.15 -2.27
N PHE A 81 -11.08 12.29 -1.75
CA PHE A 81 -12.18 13.06 -2.33
C PHE A 81 -11.74 14.10 -3.38
N ALA A 82 -10.44 14.29 -3.59
CA ALA A 82 -9.89 15.32 -4.48
C ALA A 82 -9.65 14.85 -5.93
N GLY A 83 -10.23 13.71 -6.33
CA GLY A 83 -10.13 13.17 -7.70
C GLY A 83 -9.43 11.81 -7.78
N PRO A 84 -9.05 11.36 -8.98
CA PRO A 84 -8.45 10.04 -9.20
C PRO A 84 -7.07 9.91 -8.50
N PRO A 85 -6.68 8.69 -8.06
CA PRO A 85 -5.36 8.46 -7.50
C PRO A 85 -4.29 8.29 -8.58
N ASP A 86 -3.04 8.47 -8.17
CA ASP A 86 -1.90 7.88 -8.86
C ASP A 86 -1.70 6.44 -8.35
N ALA A 87 -1.24 5.55 -9.25
CA ALA A 87 -0.94 4.17 -8.89
C ALA A 87 0.29 3.65 -9.64
N VAL A 88 1.03 2.75 -8.99
CA VAL A 88 2.19 2.07 -9.56
C VAL A 88 1.94 0.57 -9.57
N TYR A 89 2.04 -0.02 -10.75
CA TYR A 89 1.96 -1.47 -10.92
C TYR A 89 3.32 -2.11 -10.62
N ILE A 90 3.30 -3.19 -9.84
CA ILE A 90 4.48 -3.96 -9.49
C ILE A 90 4.30 -5.41 -9.96
N PRO A 91 5.15 -5.91 -10.87
CA PRO A 91 5.04 -7.26 -11.37
C PRO A 91 5.42 -8.32 -10.32
N PRO A 92 4.98 -9.58 -10.52
CA PRO A 92 5.43 -10.70 -9.71
C PRO A 92 6.96 -10.89 -9.75
N GLY A 93 7.50 -11.50 -8.71
CA GLY A 93 8.92 -11.85 -8.60
C GLY A 93 9.83 -10.70 -8.19
N ASN A 94 9.27 -9.62 -7.64
CA ASN A 94 10.00 -8.41 -7.30
C ASN A 94 9.88 -8.03 -5.83
N SER A 95 10.62 -7.00 -5.44
CA SER A 95 10.44 -6.30 -4.17
C SER A 95 10.21 -4.82 -4.45
N VAL A 96 9.17 -4.25 -3.83
CA VAL A 96 8.88 -2.83 -3.89
C VAL A 96 9.33 -2.17 -2.60
N ALA A 97 9.98 -1.02 -2.72
CA ALA A 97 10.28 -0.11 -1.61
C ALA A 97 9.47 1.17 -1.78
N ILE A 98 8.81 1.62 -0.71
CA ILE A 98 7.97 2.82 -0.68
C ILE A 98 8.48 3.70 0.44
N GLU A 99 8.81 4.95 0.15
CA GLU A 99 9.25 5.96 1.13
C GLU A 99 8.35 7.19 1.07
N ALA A 100 7.72 7.51 2.19
CA ALA A 100 6.79 8.63 2.29
C ALA A 100 7.53 9.99 2.25
N LYS A 101 7.18 10.87 1.30
CA LYS A 101 7.74 12.24 1.18
C LYS A 101 6.91 13.29 1.91
N SER A 102 5.63 12.97 2.15
CA SER A 102 4.75 13.63 3.09
C SER A 102 4.11 12.59 4.02
N GLY A 103 3.21 12.99 4.92
CA GLY A 103 2.28 12.01 5.48
C GLY A 103 1.43 11.42 4.35
N CYS A 104 1.29 10.11 4.29
CA CYS A 104 0.51 9.40 3.28
C CYS A 104 -0.19 8.16 3.85
#